data_AF-A0A379UZN6-F1
#
_entry.id   AF-A0A379UZN6-F1
#
_cell.length_a   1.000
_cell.length_b   1.000
_cell.length_c   1.000
_cell.angle_alpha   90.00
_cell.angle_beta   90.00
_cell.angle_gamma   90.00
#
_symmetry.space_group_name_H-M   'P 1'
#
loop_
_entity.id
_entity.type
_entity.pdbx_description
1 polymer ?
#
loop_
_entity_poly.entity_id
_entity_poly.type
_entity_poly.pdbx_seq_one_letter_code
_entity_poly.pdbx_strand_id
1 'polypeptide(L)'
;MCKRLEEVGCAAVMPLGAPIGSNQGLETKAMLEIIIQQSTVPVVVDAGIGVPSHAAQALEMGADAVLVNTAIAVADDPVMMATAFRLAVEAGVLARQAGAG
;
A
#
# COMPACT_ATOMS: atom_id res chain seq x y z
N MET A 1 -0.10 -14.81 -9.35
CA MET A 1 0.24 -15.39 -8.04
C MET A 1 -0.85 -15.10 -7.00
N CYS A 2 -1.24 -13.84 -6.77
CA CYS A 2 -2.25 -13.46 -5.76
C CYS A 2 -3.56 -14.27 -5.87
N LYS A 3 -4.10 -14.46 -7.07
CA LYS A 3 -5.30 -15.28 -7.28
C LYS A 3 -5.18 -16.72 -6.78
N ARG A 4 -4.01 -17.35 -6.93
CA ARG A 4 -3.78 -18.71 -6.39
C ARG A 4 -3.70 -18.73 -4.87
N LEU A 5 -3.17 -17.67 -4.25
CA LEU A 5 -3.13 -17.52 -2.79
C LEU A 5 -4.55 -17.34 -2.24
N GLU A 6 -5.38 -16.55 -2.91
CA GLU A 6 -6.80 -16.43 -2.60
C GLU A 6 -7.54 -17.77 -2.73
N GLU A 7 -7.32 -18.50 -3.82
CA GLU A 7 -7.96 -19.82 -4.08
C GLU A 7 -7.61 -20.88 -3.02
N VAL A 8 -6.45 -20.78 -2.36
CA VAL A 8 -6.08 -21.68 -1.24
C VAL A 8 -6.56 -21.18 0.13
N GLY A 9 -7.36 -20.11 0.17
CA GLY A 9 -8.01 -19.61 1.37
C GLY A 9 -7.21 -18.60 2.19
N CYS A 10 -6.25 -17.89 1.58
CA CYS A 10 -5.56 -16.79 2.27
C CYS A 10 -6.54 -15.68 2.67
N ALA A 11 -6.42 -15.16 3.89
CA ALA A 11 -7.27 -14.09 4.41
C ALA A 11 -7.02 -12.72 3.77
N ALA A 12 -5.86 -12.53 3.15
CA ALA A 12 -5.46 -11.32 2.42
C ALA A 12 -4.35 -11.68 1.43
N VAL A 13 -4.14 -10.81 0.43
CA VAL A 13 -2.99 -10.87 -0.47
C VAL A 13 -2.16 -9.60 -0.33
N MET A 14 -0.84 -9.76 -0.38
CA MET A 14 0.10 -8.66 -0.10
C MET A 14 1.07 -8.46 -1.28
N PRO A 15 0.67 -7.74 -2.35
CA PRO A 15 1.56 -7.48 -3.47
C PRO A 15 2.63 -6.43 -3.11
N LEU A 16 3.81 -6.58 -3.72
CA LEU A 16 4.93 -5.68 -3.53
C LEU A 16 4.76 -4.39 -4.36
N GLY A 17 4.88 -3.21 -3.75
CA GLY A 17 4.85 -1.93 -4.46
C GLY A 17 6.07 -1.70 -5.34
N ALA A 18 7.24 -1.95 -4.77
CA ALA A 18 8.56 -1.96 -5.40
C ALA A 18 9.49 -2.92 -4.62
N PRO A 19 10.72 -3.19 -5.08
CA PRO A 19 11.65 -4.04 -4.35
C PRO A 19 11.83 -3.64 -2.88
N ILE A 20 11.99 -4.62 -1.99
CA ILE A 20 12.09 -4.39 -0.54
C ILE A 20 13.23 -3.43 -0.24
N GLY A 21 12.93 -2.37 0.52
CA GLY A 21 13.90 -1.35 0.92
C GLY A 21 14.33 -0.36 -0.16
N SER A 22 13.72 -0.40 -1.37
CA SER A 22 14.10 0.53 -2.45
C SER A 22 13.55 1.95 -2.29
N ASN A 23 12.45 2.10 -1.55
CA ASN A 23 11.71 3.36 -1.37
C ASN A 23 11.18 3.99 -2.69
N GLN A 24 11.11 3.21 -3.78
CA GLN A 24 10.69 3.69 -5.11
C GLN A 24 9.17 3.86 -5.28
N GLY A 25 8.38 3.48 -4.26
CA GLY A 25 6.92 3.61 -4.27
C GLY A 25 6.24 2.46 -5.00
N LEU A 26 5.44 2.79 -6.01
CA LEU A 26 4.54 1.87 -6.71
C LEU A 26 5.00 1.67 -8.16
N GLU A 27 6.20 1.09 -8.36
CA GLU A 27 6.78 0.88 -9.69
C GLU A 27 5.89 0.02 -10.60
N THR A 28 5.17 -0.93 -10.01
CA THR A 28 4.30 -1.86 -10.74
C THR A 28 2.82 -1.46 -10.69
N LYS A 29 2.52 -0.15 -10.77
CA LYS A 29 1.17 0.42 -10.60
C LYS A 29 0.06 -0.33 -11.36
N ALA A 30 0.24 -0.59 -12.66
CA ALA A 30 -0.75 -1.30 -13.47
C ALA A 30 -1.01 -2.74 -12.99
N MET A 31 0.03 -3.43 -12.49
CA MET A 31 -0.13 -4.77 -11.91
C MET A 31 -0.89 -4.70 -10.60
N LEU A 32 -0.60 -3.70 -9.75
CA LEU A 32 -1.32 -3.48 -8.50
C LEU A 32 -2.80 -3.19 -8.74
N GLU A 33 -3.13 -2.34 -9.72
CA GLU A 33 -4.52 -2.05 -10.11
C GLU A 33 -5.27 -3.32 -10.52
N ILE A 34 -4.64 -4.18 -11.34
CA ILE A 34 -5.23 -5.46 -11.74
C ILE A 34 -5.48 -6.36 -10.51
N ILE A 35 -4.51 -6.44 -9.60
CA ILE A 35 -4.64 -7.27 -8.39
C ILE A 35 -5.77 -6.72 -7.50
N ILE A 36 -5.81 -5.42 -7.26
CA ILE A 36 -6.83 -4.76 -6.46
C ILE A 36 -8.22 -4.99 -7.05
N GLN A 37 -8.39 -4.81 -8.37
CA GLN A 37 -9.68 -4.98 -9.03
C GLN A 37 -10.17 -6.43 -9.07
N GLN A 38 -9.25 -7.41 -9.12
CA GLN A 38 -9.60 -8.82 -9.29
C GLN A 38 -9.68 -9.60 -7.99
N SER A 39 -9.07 -9.11 -6.90
CA SER A 39 -9.04 -9.83 -5.63
C SER A 39 -10.38 -9.72 -4.92
N THR A 40 -10.85 -10.82 -4.33
CA THR A 40 -12.06 -10.81 -3.48
C THR A 40 -11.74 -10.75 -1.99
N VAL A 41 -10.46 -10.90 -1.65
CA VAL A 41 -9.92 -10.76 -0.29
C VAL A 41 -9.17 -9.42 -0.16
N PRO A 42 -8.99 -8.89 1.07
CA PRO A 42 -8.25 -7.66 1.30
C PRO A 42 -6.87 -7.64 0.63
N VAL A 43 -6.55 -6.51 0.01
CA VAL A 43 -5.25 -6.27 -0.64
C VAL A 43 -4.44 -5.27 0.17
N VAL A 44 -3.28 -5.72 0.66
CA VAL A 44 -2.33 -4.89 1.43
C VAL A 44 -1.11 -4.60 0.58
N VAL A 45 -0.89 -3.35 0.17
CA VAL A 45 0.34 -3.02 -0.56
C VAL A 45 1.51 -3.02 0.41
N ASP A 46 2.47 -3.92 0.17
CA ASP A 46 3.64 -4.14 1.02
C ASP A 46 4.92 -3.74 0.27
N ALA A 47 5.95 -3.34 1.00
CA ALA A 47 7.27 -2.99 0.50
C ALA A 47 7.30 -1.87 -0.57
N GLY A 48 8.50 -1.32 -0.81
CA GLY A 48 8.70 -0.23 -1.78
C GLY A 48 8.17 1.13 -1.35
N ILE A 49 7.24 1.21 -0.40
CA ILE A 49 6.72 2.46 0.16
C ILE A 49 7.83 3.21 0.89
N GLY A 50 8.21 4.37 0.33
CA GLY A 50 9.32 5.21 0.79
C GLY A 50 8.89 6.50 1.48
N VAL A 51 7.74 7.07 1.10
CA VAL A 51 7.21 8.32 1.65
C VAL A 51 5.70 8.23 1.85
N PRO A 52 5.10 9.08 2.71
CA PRO A 52 3.67 9.04 2.99
C PRO A 52 2.78 9.18 1.74
N SER A 53 3.19 9.95 0.73
CA SER A 53 2.43 10.08 -0.52
C SER A 53 2.28 8.77 -1.30
N HIS A 54 3.26 7.86 -1.21
CA HIS A 54 3.15 6.53 -1.82
C HIS A 54 2.06 5.69 -1.13
N ALA A 55 1.92 5.81 0.19
CA ALA A 55 0.87 5.15 0.95
C ALA A 55 -0.52 5.69 0.60
N ALA A 56 -0.67 7.02 0.52
CA ALA A 56 -1.91 7.64 0.08
C ALA A 56 -2.30 7.16 -1.33
N GLN A 57 -1.35 7.17 -2.27
CA GLN A 57 -1.58 6.72 -3.65
C GLN A 57 -2.05 5.25 -3.72
N ALA A 58 -1.48 4.35 -2.90
CA ALA A 58 -1.89 2.96 -2.87
C ALA A 58 -3.37 2.80 -2.43
N LEU A 59 -3.80 3.59 -1.45
CA LEU A 59 -5.18 3.58 -0.95
C LEU A 59 -6.14 4.20 -1.96
N GLU A 60 -5.74 5.27 -2.64
CA GLU A 60 -6.50 5.88 -3.74
C GLU A 60 -6.71 4.90 -4.91
N MET A 61 -5.72 4.03 -5.18
CA MET A 61 -5.84 2.96 -6.18
C MET A 61 -6.80 1.84 -5.76
N GLY A 62 -7.26 1.83 -4.51
CA GLY A 62 -8.22 0.86 -3.98
C GLY A 62 -7.61 -0.22 -3.10
N ALA A 63 -6.33 -0.11 -2.69
CA ALA A 63 -5.79 -0.99 -1.66
C ALA A 63 -6.55 -0.80 -0.34
N ASP A 64 -6.63 -1.85 0.46
CA ASP A 64 -7.35 -1.83 1.74
C ASP A 64 -6.45 -1.41 2.90
N ALA A 65 -5.15 -1.66 2.76
CA ALA A 65 -4.14 -1.20 3.70
C ALA A 65 -2.77 -1.09 3.02
N VAL A 66 -1.82 -0.51 3.75
CA VAL A 66 -0.40 -0.46 3.39
C VAL A 66 0.43 -1.00 4.55
N LEU A 67 1.50 -1.71 4.23
CA LEU A 67 2.48 -2.18 5.20
C LEU A 67 3.81 -1.46 4.98
N VAL A 68 4.28 -0.77 6.02
CA VAL A 68 5.46 0.10 5.97
C VAL A 68 6.44 -0.31 7.07
N ASN A 69 7.73 -0.44 6.71
CA ASN A 69 8.80 -0.71 7.66
C ASN A 69 10.01 0.21 7.42
N THR A 70 10.78 -0.04 6.35
CA THR A 70 12.08 0.63 6.11
C THR A 70 11.96 2.15 6.12
N ALA A 71 10.95 2.72 5.46
CA ALA A 71 10.75 4.17 5.39
C ALA A 71 10.61 4.83 6.77
N ILE A 72 10.00 4.16 7.74
CA ILE A 72 9.90 4.66 9.13
C ILE A 72 11.18 4.35 9.89
N ALA A 73 11.69 3.12 9.78
CA ALA A 73 12.81 2.62 10.58
C ALA A 73 14.14 3.36 10.31
N VAL A 74 14.36 3.84 9.08
CA VAL A 74 15.61 4.53 8.70
C VAL A 74 15.46 6.05 8.57
N ALA A 75 14.29 6.61 8.91
CA ALA A 75 14.08 8.04 8.90
C ALA A 75 14.91 8.73 10.00
N ASP A 76 15.33 9.98 9.75
CA ASP A 76 16.04 10.80 10.74
C ASP A 76 15.19 10.99 12.02
N ASP A 77 13.88 11.13 11.85
CA ASP A 77 12.89 11.11 12.94
C ASP A 77 11.80 10.06 12.66
N PRO A 78 11.94 8.83 13.18
CA PRO A 78 10.97 7.76 12.98
C PRO A 78 9.59 8.06 13.55
N VAL A 79 9.49 8.83 14.63
CA VAL A 79 8.20 9.14 15.29
C VAL A 79 7.43 10.15 14.45
N MET A 80 8.12 11.17 13.95
CA MET A 80 7.54 12.14 13.02
C MET A 80 7.15 11.47 11.71
N MET A 81 7.99 10.58 11.17
CA MET A 81 7.68 9.84 9.94
C MET A 81 6.48 8.91 10.11
N ALA A 82 6.39 8.17 11.23
CA ALA A 82 5.23 7.35 11.54
C ALA A 82 3.94 8.19 11.65
N THR A 83 4.02 9.37 12.24
CA THR A 83 2.90 10.32 12.31
C THR A 83 2.47 10.77 10.91
N ALA A 84 3.43 11.07 10.03
CA ALA A 84 3.14 11.45 8.65
C ALA A 84 2.48 10.32 7.85
N PHE A 85 2.95 9.07 8.01
CA PHE A 85 2.31 7.91 7.40
C PHE A 85 0.88 7.69 7.88
N ARG A 86 0.61 7.83 9.19
CA ARG A 86 -0.76 7.75 9.72
C ARG A 86 -1.68 8.76 9.03
N LEU A 87 -1.26 10.02 8.95
CA LEU A 87 -2.06 11.07 8.32
C LEU A 87 -2.31 10.80 6.83
N ALA A 88 -1.31 10.30 6.10
CA ALA A 88 -1.48 9.94 4.70
C ALA A 88 -2.44 8.76 4.50
N VAL A 89 -2.43 7.78 5.40
CA VAL A 89 -3.38 6.66 5.37
C VAL A 89 -4.79 7.14 5.64
N GLU A 90 -4.99 7.96 6.68
CA GLU A 90 -6.29 8.56 6.99
C GLU A 90 -6.83 9.38 5.80
N ALA A 91 -5.98 10.21 5.20
CA ALA A 91 -6.34 11.00 4.02
C ALA A 91 -6.71 10.10 2.81
N GLY A 92 -5.92 9.07 2.52
CA GLY A 92 -6.17 8.16 1.40
C GLY A 92 -7.47 7.36 1.57
N VAL A 93 -7.79 6.90 2.78
CA VAL A 93 -9.06 6.22 3.08
C VAL A 93 -10.24 7.18 2.88
N LEU A 94 -10.15 8.41 3.40
CA LEU A 94 -11.19 9.43 3.22
C LEU A 94 -11.38 9.79 1.74
N ALA A 95 -10.29 9.95 0.98
CA ALA A 95 -10.32 10.24 -0.44
C ALA A 95 -10.99 9.11 -1.25
N ARG A 96 -10.66 7.84 -0.95
CA ARG A 96 -11.31 6.67 -1.54
C ARG A 96 -12.81 6.66 -1.26
N GLN A 97 -13.22 6.91 -0.02
CA GLN A 97 -14.63 6.95 0.38
C GLN A 97 -15.41 8.11 -0.25
N ALA A 98 -14.76 9.24 -0.47
CA ALA A 98 -15.36 10.40 -1.13
C ALA A 98 -15.57 10.20 -2.64
N GLY A 99 -14.99 9.15 -3.24
CA GLY A 99 -15.02 8.93 -4.68
C GLY A 99 -14.10 9.91 -5.41
N ALA A 100 -12.82 9.95 -5.00
CA ALA A 100 -11.78 10.76 -5.64
C ALA A 100 -11.87 10.70 -7.18
N GLY A 101 -11.84 11.89 -7.81
CA GLY A 101 -12.19 12.12 -9.21
C GLY A 101 -11.07 11.92 -10.21
#